data_AF-A0A973II20-F1
#
_entry.id   AF-A0A973II20-F1
#
_cell.length_a   1.000
_cell.length_b   1.000
_cell.length_c   1.000
_cell.angle_alpha   90.00
_cell.angle_beta   90.00
_cell.angle_gamma   90.00
#
_symmetry.space_group_name_H-M   'P 1'
#
loop_
_entity.id
_entity.type
_entity.pdbx_description
1 polymer ?
#
loop_
_entity_poly.entity_id
_entity_poly.type
_entity_poly.pdbx_seq_one_letter_code
_entity_poly.pdbx_strand_id
1 'polypeptide(L)'
;MNVIDTLLRRFGLVRVSYLYDQLNFARSVGKRLDEHRETVEAIEQKTDLFDDFWHINHLATQDDYLMRLFHLVHGCWPDEAHGGLRKTGSFVRLRPSILGSSQLPEYPHRQEGGPTPPCDNGGTH
;
A
#
# COMPACT_ATOMS: atom_id res chain seq x y z
N MET A 1 -7.89 15.30 -24.41
CA MET A 1 -6.56 14.64 -24.31
C MET A 1 -5.52 15.67 -24.73
N ASN A 2 -4.53 15.98 -23.88
CA ASN A 2 -3.60 17.09 -24.12
C ASN A 2 -2.53 16.67 -25.16
N VAL A 3 -2.09 17.59 -26.04
CA VAL A 3 -1.01 17.36 -27.03
C VAL A 3 0.26 16.83 -26.35
N ILE A 4 0.55 17.30 -25.14
CA ILE A 4 1.69 16.82 -24.33
C ILE A 4 1.54 15.33 -24.00
N ASP A 5 0.33 14.85 -23.68
CA ASP A 5 0.10 13.43 -23.39
C ASP A 5 0.35 12.55 -24.62
N THR A 6 -0.04 13.04 -25.80
CA THR A 6 0.18 12.33 -27.06
C THR A 6 1.67 12.21 -27.38
N LEU A 7 2.44 13.28 -27.15
CA LEU A 7 3.90 13.26 -27.32
C LEU A 7 4.58 12.31 -26.33
N LEU A 8 4.24 12.40 -25.04
CA LEU A 8 4.81 11.52 -24.01
C LEU A 8 4.52 10.04 -24.30
N ARG A 9 3.28 9.70 -24.67
CA ARG A 9 2.90 8.33 -25.01
C ARG A 9 3.69 7.77 -26.19
N ARG A 10 4.04 8.60 -27.18
CA ARG A 10 4.86 8.18 -28.32
C ARG A 10 6.27 7.71 -27.90
N PHE A 11 6.76 8.22 -26.77
CA PHE A 11 8.04 7.82 -26.16
C PHE A 11 7.87 6.78 -25.03
N GLY A 12 6.67 6.23 -24.82
CA GLY A 12 6.40 5.28 -23.73
C GLY A 12 6.37 5.94 -22.33
N LEU A 13 6.25 7.27 -22.27
CA LEU A 13 6.22 8.03 -21.02
C LEU A 13 4.78 8.32 -20.59
N VAL A 14 4.58 8.42 -19.27
CA VAL A 14 3.31 8.79 -18.66
C VAL A 14 3.54 9.87 -17.60
N ARG A 15 2.61 10.82 -17.48
CA ARG A 15 2.64 11.79 -16.38
C ARG A 15 2.42 11.06 -15.06
N VAL A 16 3.29 11.33 -14.09
CA VAL A 16 3.22 10.75 -12.75
C VAL A 16 1.87 11.04 -12.08
N SER A 17 1.34 12.26 -12.24
CA SER A 17 0.01 12.61 -11.71
C SER A 17 -1.11 11.76 -12.30
N TYR A 18 -1.10 11.52 -13.62
CA TYR A 18 -2.05 10.61 -14.25
C TYR A 18 -1.93 9.20 -13.69
N LEU A 19 -0.70 8.70 -13.49
CA LEU A 19 -0.49 7.39 -12.87
C LEU A 19 -1.08 7.34 -11.46
N TYR A 20 -0.86 8.36 -10.63
CA TYR A 20 -1.41 8.43 -9.27
C TYR A 20 -2.94 8.46 -9.25
N ASP A 21 -3.57 9.18 -10.18
CA ASP A 21 -5.02 9.18 -10.33
C ASP A 21 -5.55 7.79 -10.72
N GLN A 22 -4.85 7.08 -11.61
CA GLN A 22 -5.21 5.71 -11.97
C GLN A 22 -5.01 4.73 -10.79
N LEU A 23 -3.97 4.92 -9.98
CA LEU A 23 -3.73 4.08 -8.80
C LEU A 23 -4.76 4.35 -7.69
N ASN A 24 -5.18 5.60 -7.51
CA ASN A 24 -6.27 6.01 -6.62
C ASN A 24 -7.67 5.85 -7.28
N PHE A 25 -7.89 4.73 -7.97
CA PHE A 25 -9.18 4.40 -8.58
C PHE A 25 -10.25 4.05 -7.55
N ALA A 26 -11.43 4.69 -7.67
CA ALA A 26 -12.63 4.61 -6.81
C ALA A 26 -12.42 5.04 -5.34
N ARG A 27 -11.31 4.64 -4.72
CA ARG A 27 -10.84 5.00 -3.40
C ARG A 27 -9.32 5.22 -3.45
N SER A 28 -8.79 5.96 -2.48
CA SER A 28 -7.33 6.07 -2.33
C SER A 28 -6.72 4.70 -2.03
N VAL A 29 -5.47 4.48 -2.47
CA VAL A 29 -4.75 3.23 -2.17
C VAL A 29 -4.69 2.98 -0.67
N GLY A 30 -4.47 4.03 0.14
CA GLY A 30 -4.51 3.95 1.60
C GLY A 30 -5.85 3.42 2.14
N LYS A 31 -6.98 3.91 1.63
CA LYS A 31 -8.29 3.42 2.08
C LYS A 31 -8.54 1.96 1.68
N ARG A 32 -8.12 1.55 0.48
CA ARG A 32 -8.24 0.14 0.06
C ARG A 32 -7.39 -0.79 0.90
N LEU A 33 -6.18 -0.36 1.27
CA LEU A 33 -5.30 -1.12 2.17
C LEU A 33 -5.92 -1.24 3.58
N ASP A 34 -6.49 -0.16 4.11
CA ASP A 34 -7.21 -0.17 5.39
C ASP A 34 -8.42 -1.13 5.37
N GLU A 35 -9.27 -1.05 4.33
CA GLU A 35 -10.45 -1.91 4.17
C GLU A 35 -10.08 -3.39 3.96
N HIS A 36 -8.98 -3.67 3.26
CA HIS A 36 -8.43 -5.03 3.13
C HIS A 36 -8.07 -5.61 4.49
N ARG A 37 -7.31 -4.85 5.30
CA ARG A 37 -6.88 -5.27 6.64
C ARG A 37 -8.06 -5.44 7.59
N GLU A 38 -9.05 -4.54 7.55
CA GLU A 38 -10.31 -4.69 8.31
C GLU A 38 -11.06 -5.96 7.90
N THR A 39 -11.10 -6.29 6.61
CA THR A 39 -11.75 -7.51 6.11
C THR A 39 -11.02 -8.76 6.61
N VAL A 40 -9.68 -8.77 6.57
CA VAL A 40 -8.86 -9.86 7.10
C VAL A 40 -9.13 -10.07 8.60
N GLU A 41 -9.10 -9.00 9.40
CA GLU A 41 -9.41 -9.06 10.84
C GLU A 41 -10.81 -9.61 11.09
N ALA A 42 -11.80 -9.18 10.30
CA ALA A 42 -13.18 -9.66 10.44
C ALA A 42 -13.33 -11.14 10.08
N ILE A 43 -12.61 -11.63 9.06
CA ILE A 43 -12.62 -13.05 8.67
C ILE A 43 -11.97 -13.90 9.77
N GLU A 44 -10.79 -13.48 10.26
CA GLU A 44 -10.06 -14.17 11.34
C GLU A 44 -10.93 -14.28 12.61
N GLN A 45 -11.65 -13.20 12.96
CA GLN A 45 -12.43 -13.17 14.20
C GLN A 45 -13.77 -13.91 14.11
N LYS A 46 -14.34 -14.07 12.91
CA LYS A 46 -15.74 -14.51 12.75
C LYS A 46 -15.89 -15.83 12.01
N THR A 47 -14.81 -16.37 11.45
CA THR A 47 -14.85 -17.58 10.62
C THR A 47 -13.60 -18.44 10.84
N ASP A 48 -13.63 -19.66 10.32
CA ASP A 48 -12.54 -20.64 10.24
C ASP A 48 -11.88 -20.65 8.84
N LEU A 49 -12.15 -19.65 7.99
CA LEU A 49 -11.66 -19.61 6.61
C LEU A 49 -10.12 -19.70 6.52
N PHE A 50 -9.41 -19.29 7.56
CA PHE A 50 -7.95 -19.28 7.61
C PHE A 50 -7.32 -20.60 8.08
N ASP A 51 -8.11 -21.63 8.33
CA ASP A 51 -7.58 -22.98 8.61
C ASP A 51 -6.86 -23.58 7.40
N ASP A 52 -7.22 -23.16 6.18
CA ASP A 52 -6.49 -23.51 4.97
C ASP A 52 -5.45 -22.44 4.60
N PHE A 53 -4.19 -22.88 4.51
CA PHE A 53 -3.02 -22.04 4.33
C PHE A 53 -3.08 -21.16 3.06
N TRP A 54 -3.77 -21.62 2.01
CA TRP A 54 -3.80 -20.87 0.75
C TRP A 54 -4.61 -19.57 0.88
N HIS A 55 -5.64 -19.55 1.73
CA HIS A 55 -6.46 -18.35 1.96
C HIS A 55 -5.63 -17.24 2.60
N ILE A 56 -4.87 -17.58 3.65
CA ILE A 56 -3.97 -16.64 4.33
C ILE A 56 -2.91 -16.13 3.34
N ASN A 57 -2.25 -17.04 2.61
CA ASN A 57 -1.19 -16.67 1.66
C ASN A 57 -1.71 -15.75 0.56
N HIS A 58 -2.94 -15.99 0.06
CA HIS A 58 -3.55 -15.15 -0.95
C HIS A 58 -3.80 -13.73 -0.42
N LEU A 59 -4.37 -13.60 0.79
CA LEU A 59 -4.65 -12.29 1.39
C LEU A 59 -3.38 -11.56 1.82
N ALA A 60 -2.34 -12.28 2.26
CA ALA A 60 -1.02 -11.72 2.55
C ALA A 60 -0.37 -11.13 1.28
N THR A 61 -0.49 -11.84 0.15
CA THR A 61 -0.01 -11.38 -1.16
C THR A 61 -0.77 -10.14 -1.64
N GLN A 62 -2.09 -10.08 -1.41
CA GLN A 62 -2.90 -8.91 -1.73
C GLN A 62 -2.52 -7.69 -0.86
N ASP A 63 -2.26 -7.90 0.44
CA ASP A 63 -1.79 -6.84 1.33
C ASP A 63 -0.44 -6.30 0.85
N ASP A 64 0.52 -7.17 0.52
CA ASP A 64 1.81 -6.79 -0.05
C ASP A 64 1.65 -5.97 -1.33
N TYR A 65 0.77 -6.40 -2.24
CA TYR A 65 0.51 -5.63 -3.46
C TYR A 65 -0.05 -4.23 -3.14
N LEU A 66 -0.98 -4.11 -2.19
CA LEU A 66 -1.55 -2.83 -1.77
C LEU A 66 -0.51 -1.95 -1.05
N MET A 67 0.39 -2.53 -0.25
CA MET A 67 1.52 -1.84 0.35
C MET A 67 2.46 -1.26 -0.71
N ARG A 68 2.75 -2.04 -1.77
CA ARG A 68 3.57 -1.58 -2.89
C ARG A 68 2.92 -0.41 -3.62
N LEU A 69 1.62 -0.50 -3.91
CA LEU A 69 0.87 0.61 -4.52
C LEU A 69 0.86 1.84 -3.60
N PHE A 70 0.75 1.66 -2.28
CA PHE A 70 0.78 2.75 -1.32
C PHE A 70 2.14 3.46 -1.39
N HIS A 71 3.23 2.70 -1.40
CA HIS A 71 4.58 3.24 -1.55
C HIS A 71 4.76 4.00 -2.87
N LEU A 72 4.24 3.48 -3.98
CA LEU A 72 4.31 4.17 -5.28
C LEU A 72 3.56 5.51 -5.28
N VAL A 73 2.41 5.59 -4.61
CA VAL A 73 1.59 6.83 -4.58
C VAL A 73 2.11 7.84 -3.57
N HIS A 74 2.60 7.37 -2.41
CA HIS A 74 2.92 8.24 -1.28
C HIS A 74 4.43 8.40 -1.01
N GLY A 75 5.29 7.64 -1.69
CA GLY A 75 6.74 7.67 -1.48
C GLY A 75 7.19 7.13 -0.12
N CYS A 76 6.32 6.43 0.60
CA CYS A 76 6.61 5.87 1.92
C CYS A 76 5.79 4.61 2.19
N TRP A 77 6.26 3.80 3.13
CA TRP A 77 5.55 2.58 3.55
C TRP A 77 4.45 2.90 4.57
N PRO A 78 3.36 2.12 4.62
CA PRO A 78 2.40 2.21 5.73
C PRO A 78 3.12 1.85 7.05
N ASP A 79 2.91 2.62 8.13
CA ASP A 79 3.65 2.42 9.38
C ASP A 79 3.18 1.14 10.04
N GLU A 80 4.04 0.13 10.13
CA GLU A 80 3.73 -1.10 10.88
C GLU A 80 3.93 -0.93 12.39
N ALA A 81 4.54 0.16 12.86
CA ALA A 81 4.86 0.30 14.28
C ALA A 81 3.78 1.03 15.09
N HIS A 82 3.02 1.95 14.50
CA HIS A 82 2.10 2.81 15.27
C HIS A 82 0.70 2.95 14.68
N GLY A 83 0.44 2.48 13.45
CA GLY A 83 -0.78 2.81 12.72
C GLY A 83 -0.99 4.34 12.66
N GLY A 84 -2.13 4.79 12.15
CA GLY A 84 -2.53 6.18 12.32
C GLY A 84 -2.53 7.04 11.07
N LEU A 85 -2.98 8.28 11.26
CA LEU A 85 -3.12 9.28 10.20
C LEU A 85 -1.72 9.76 9.79
N ARG A 86 -1.25 9.30 8.63
CA ARG A 86 0.00 9.78 8.02
C ARG A 86 -0.20 11.22 7.52
N LYS A 87 0.90 11.93 7.26
CA LYS A 87 0.91 13.21 6.50
C LYS A 87 0.26 13.10 5.11
N THR A 88 0.07 11.89 4.62
CA THR A 88 -0.67 11.58 3.38
C THR A 88 -2.18 11.78 3.52
N GLY A 89 -2.69 12.07 4.72
CA GLY A 89 -4.13 12.23 5.01
C GLY A 89 -4.90 10.91 5.03
N SER A 90 -4.24 9.77 4.82
CA SER A 90 -4.86 8.44 4.86
C SER A 90 -4.50 7.74 6.16
N PHE A 91 -5.52 7.30 6.90
CA PHE A 91 -5.36 6.36 8.00
C PHE A 91 -5.28 4.94 7.42
N VAL A 92 -4.30 4.17 7.87
CA VAL A 92 -4.16 2.75 7.52
C VAL A 92 -3.88 1.98 8.80
N ARG A 93 -4.69 0.94 9.06
CA ARG A 93 -4.46 -0.02 10.16
C ARG A 93 -3.13 -0.74 10.03
N LEU A 94 -2.64 -1.28 11.15
CA LEU A 94 -1.49 -2.18 11.17
C LEU A 94 -1.77 -3.44 10.35
N ARG A 95 -0.70 -4.07 9.84
CA ARG A 95 -0.84 -5.35 9.15
C ARG A 95 -1.30 -6.40 10.18
N PRO A 96 -2.40 -7.14 9.92
CA PRO A 96 -2.85 -8.21 10.80
C PRO A 96 -1.75 -9.28 10.97
N SER A 97 -1.51 -9.72 12.20
CA SER A 97 -0.43 -10.67 12.51
C SER A 97 -0.56 -12.01 11.78
N ILE A 98 -1.79 -12.43 11.48
CA ILE A 98 -2.08 -13.65 10.74
C ILE A 98 -1.50 -13.65 9.32
N LEU A 99 -1.29 -12.46 8.72
CA LEU A 99 -0.68 -12.32 7.39
C LEU A 99 0.85 -12.42 7.41
N GLY A 100 1.47 -12.58 8.58
CA GLY A 100 2.91 -12.58 8.76
C GLY A 100 3.58 -11.28 8.31
N SER A 101 4.92 -11.30 8.24
CA SER A 101 5.69 -10.17 7.70
C SER A 101 5.52 -10.04 6.18
N SER A 102 5.51 -8.79 5.68
CA SER A 102 5.51 -8.53 4.24
C SER A 102 6.67 -9.23 3.54
N GLN A 103 6.44 -9.75 2.32
CA GLN A 103 7.42 -10.45 1.49
C GLN A 103 7.93 -9.58 0.32
N LEU A 104 7.58 -8.29 0.28
CA LEU A 104 8.09 -7.37 -0.72
C LEU A 104 9.61 -7.17 -0.54
N PRO A 105 10.44 -7.41 -1.58
CA PRO A 105 11.89 -7.27 -1.47
C PRO A 105 12.34 -5.82 -1.26
N GLU A 106 11.56 -4.83 -1.72
CA GLU A 106 11.81 -3.41 -1.49
C GLU A 106 11.34 -2.90 -0.12
N TYR A 107 10.57 -3.70 0.62
CA TYR A 107 10.10 -3.32 1.95
C TYR A 107 11.26 -3.42 2.94
N PRO A 108 11.50 -2.40 3.77
CA PRO A 108 12.53 -2.48 4.80
C PRO A 108 12.06 -3.45 5.87
N HIS A 109 12.41 -4.74 5.70
CA HIS A 109 12.25 -5.72 6.77
C HIS A 109 13.05 -5.20 7.96
N ARG A 110 12.35 -4.87 9.03
CA ARG A 110 12.95 -4.31 10.22
C ARG A 110 13.96 -5.32 10.76
N GLN A 111 15.26 -5.06 10.57
CA GLN A 111 16.25 -5.52 11.54
C GLN A 111 15.91 -4.79 12.83
N GLU A 112 15.65 -5.53 13.90
CA GLU A 112 15.29 -4.98 15.20
C GLU A 112 16.17 -3.77 15.55
N GLY A 113 15.60 -2.56 15.59
CA GLY A 113 16.28 -1.34 16.08
C GLY A 113 16.59 -0.21 15.09
N GLY A 114 16.29 -0.32 13.79
CA GLY A 114 16.56 0.78 12.82
C GLY A 114 15.48 1.89 12.79
N PRO A 115 15.84 3.18 12.61
CA PRO A 115 14.88 4.26 12.40
C PRO A 115 14.19 4.14 11.03
N THR A 116 12.87 4.31 11.00
CA THR A 116 12.08 4.35 9.77
C THR A 116 12.53 5.55 8.92
N PRO A 117 12.89 5.37 7.63
CA PRO A 117 13.23 6.51 6.79
C PRO A 117 12.05 7.48 6.70
N PRO A 118 12.29 8.79 6.83
CA PRO A 118 11.23 9.79 6.75
C PRO A 118 10.58 9.75 5.36
N CYS A 119 9.26 9.94 5.32
CA CYS A 119 8.53 10.04 4.05
C CYS A 119 9.13 11.17 3.20
N ASP A 120 9.52 10.87 1.96
CA ASP A 120 10.10 11.87 1.08
C ASP A 120 8.99 12.82 0.60
N ASN A 121 9.21 14.12 0.80
CA ASN A 121 8.25 15.14 0.42
C ASN A 121 8.43 15.40 -1.07
N GLY A 122 7.66 14.71 -1.92
CA GLY A 122 7.40 15.14 -3.29
C GLY A 122 6.58 16.44 -3.32
N GLY A 123 7.05 17.48 -2.63
CA GLY A 123 6.52 18.82 -2.70
C GLY A 123 6.87 19.41 -4.06
N THR A 124 5.99 19.26 -5.03
CA THR A 124 5.97 20.10 -6.22
C THR A 124 5.49 21.49 -5.81
N HIS A 125 6.42 22.44 -5.77
CA HIS A 125 6.14 23.85 -6.06
C HIS A 125 5.82 24.02 -7.54
#